data_AF-A0A970F376-F1
#
_entry.id   AF-A0A970F376-F1
#
_cell.length_a   1.000
_cell.length_b   1.000
_cell.length_c   1.000
_cell.angle_alpha   90.00
_cell.angle_beta   90.00
_cell.angle_gamma   90.00
#
_symmetry.space_group_name_H-M   'P 1'
#
loop_
_entity.id
_entity.type
_entity.pdbx_description
1 polymer ?
#
loop_
_entity_poly.entity_id
_entity_poly.type
_entity_poly.pdbx_seq_one_letter_code
_entity_poly.pdbx_strand_id
1 'polypeptide(L)'
;PEDDVRIVLVDTFKDETEESLRLAEAMGERLQGVRLDTPGERGGVTPDLVRELRARLDQAGFNHVKIFVSGGVTPERLTVLAEAGADSFGVGSYISAASPIDMTMDIKEVEGRPIAKRGRIPGITPNPKLEQVM
;
A
#
# COMPACT_ATOMS: atom_id res chain seq x y z
N PRO A 1 25.32 5.42 -2.22
CA PRO A 1 25.91 6.75 -2.03
C PRO A 1 25.61 7.31 -0.62
N GLU A 2 26.31 8.34 -0.14
CA GLU A 2 26.04 8.90 1.21
C GLU A 2 24.60 9.39 1.34
N ASP A 3 24.10 10.05 0.30
CA ASP A 3 22.76 10.66 0.22
C ASP A 3 21.60 9.69 -0.03
N ASP A 4 21.88 8.40 -0.17
CA ASP A 4 20.81 7.42 -0.43
C ASP A 4 19.91 7.26 0.80
N VAL A 5 18.61 7.14 0.52
CA VAL A 5 17.61 6.74 1.51
C VAL A 5 17.81 5.28 1.86
N ARG A 6 18.00 4.98 3.14
CA ARG A 6 18.19 3.64 3.69
C ARG A 6 16.98 3.27 4.53
N ILE A 7 16.26 2.28 4.01
CA ILE A 7 15.17 1.62 4.69
C ILE A 7 15.60 0.17 4.88
N VAL A 8 15.58 -0.31 6.13
CA VAL A 8 16.09 -1.65 6.47
C VAL A 8 14.95 -2.55 6.90
N LEU A 9 14.93 -3.79 6.40
CA LEU A 9 13.98 -4.82 6.82
C LEU A 9 14.42 -5.40 8.19
N VAL A 10 13.54 -5.43 9.19
CA VAL A 10 13.92 -5.66 10.61
C VAL A 10 13.34 -6.92 11.25
N ASP A 11 12.58 -7.71 10.51
CA ASP A 11 11.77 -8.83 10.99
C ASP A 11 12.33 -10.21 10.63
N THR A 12 13.57 -10.27 10.13
CA THR A 12 14.15 -11.52 9.62
C THR A 12 14.55 -12.48 10.75
N PHE A 13 15.18 -11.98 11.81
CA PHE A 13 15.80 -12.83 12.85
C PHE A 13 15.37 -12.49 14.28
N LYS A 14 15.27 -11.20 14.62
CA LYS A 14 14.97 -10.72 15.96
C LYS A 14 13.56 -10.14 16.00
N ASP A 15 13.13 -9.82 17.22
CA ASP A 15 11.99 -8.93 17.44
C ASP A 15 12.21 -7.60 16.70
N GLU A 16 11.16 -7.13 16.04
CA GLU A 16 11.20 -5.97 15.16
C GLU A 16 11.58 -4.69 15.92
N THR A 17 11.16 -4.58 17.17
CA THR A 17 11.45 -3.41 18.01
C THR A 17 12.90 -3.43 18.48
N GLU A 18 13.39 -4.57 18.96
CA GLU A 18 14.79 -4.73 19.35
C GLU A 18 15.75 -4.48 18.18
N GLU A 19 15.45 -5.04 17.01
CA GLU A 19 16.29 -4.89 15.83
C GLU A 19 16.27 -3.45 15.30
N SER A 20 15.12 -2.78 15.34
CA SER A 20 15.00 -1.37 14.95
C SER A 20 15.84 -0.46 15.83
N LEU A 21 15.84 -0.66 17.15
CA LEU A 21 16.67 0.11 18.08
C LEU A 21 18.16 -0.14 17.81
N ARG A 22 18.56 -1.41 17.62
CA ARG A 22 19.94 -1.78 17.31
C ARG A 22 20.44 -1.09 16.03
N LEU A 23 19.59 -1.02 15.00
CA LEU A 23 19.92 -0.34 13.75
C LEU A 23 19.96 1.18 13.91
N ALA A 24 19.02 1.75 14.66
CA ALA A 24 18.99 3.19 14.90
C ALA A 24 20.23 3.67 15.67
N GLU A 25 20.68 2.91 16.67
CA GLU A 25 21.93 3.16 17.39
C GLU A 25 23.16 3.03 16.49
N ALA A 26 23.21 1.99 15.64
CA ALA A 26 24.37 1.72 14.79
C ALA A 26 24.49 2.70 13.60
N MET A 27 23.37 3.19 13.08
CA MET A 27 23.32 3.98 11.84
C MET A 27 23.05 5.46 12.07
N GLY A 28 22.42 5.84 13.20
CA GLY A 28 22.05 7.22 13.52
C GLY A 28 21.22 7.87 12.41
N GLU A 29 21.61 9.07 11.99
CA GLU A 29 20.97 9.85 10.92
C GLU A 29 20.98 9.16 9.55
N ARG A 30 21.82 8.13 9.36
CA ARG A 30 21.88 7.38 8.10
C ARG A 30 20.74 6.37 7.96
N LEU A 31 19.96 6.12 9.02
CA LEU A 31 18.76 5.29 8.98
C LEU A 31 17.53 6.18 8.83
N GLN A 32 16.93 6.18 7.66
CA GLN A 32 15.73 6.95 7.39
C GLN A 32 14.46 6.19 7.77
N GLY A 33 14.50 4.86 7.76
CA GLY A 33 13.36 4.07 8.19
C GLY A 33 13.62 2.58 8.33
N VAL A 34 12.65 1.91 8.93
CA VAL A 34 12.60 0.46 9.09
C VAL A 34 11.36 -0.07 8.38
N ARG A 35 11.46 -1.28 7.83
CA ARG A 35 10.35 -1.97 7.17
C ARG A 35 9.94 -3.19 7.98
N LEU A 36 8.65 -3.24 8.30
CA LEU A 36 7.95 -4.38 8.89
C LEU A 36 7.24 -5.16 7.78
N ASP A 37 7.58 -6.43 7.61
CA ASP A 37 6.96 -7.41 6.72
C ASP A 37 6.65 -8.72 7.49
N THR A 38 6.34 -8.56 8.78
CA THR A 38 6.24 -9.65 9.77
C THR A 38 5.38 -10.78 9.21
N PRO A 39 5.86 -12.03 9.23
CA PRO A 39 5.10 -13.15 8.67
C PRO A 39 3.83 -13.42 9.47
N GLY A 40 2.81 -13.97 8.81
CA GLY A 40 1.52 -14.29 9.44
C GLY A 40 1.64 -15.29 10.59
N GLU A 41 2.60 -16.21 10.52
CA GLU A 41 2.95 -17.18 11.56
C GLU A 41 3.49 -16.52 12.84
N ARG A 42 3.87 -15.24 12.78
CA ARG A 42 4.26 -14.40 13.91
C ARG A 42 3.18 -13.40 14.32
N GLY A 43 2.00 -13.47 13.71
CA GLY A 43 0.87 -12.55 13.95
C GLY A 43 0.77 -11.41 12.95
N GLY A 44 1.73 -11.29 12.02
CA GLY A 44 1.77 -10.20 11.05
C GLY A 44 2.05 -8.83 11.67
N VAL A 45 2.07 -7.80 10.82
CA VAL A 45 2.20 -6.42 11.31
C VAL A 45 0.89 -6.00 11.98
N THR A 46 0.93 -5.79 13.30
CA THR A 46 -0.23 -5.37 14.11
C THR A 46 -0.15 -3.88 14.45
N PRO A 47 -1.29 -3.22 14.74
CA PRO A 47 -1.29 -1.84 15.21
C PRO A 47 -0.51 -1.65 16.51
N ASP A 48 -0.56 -2.63 17.43
CA ASP A 48 0.15 -2.54 18.70
C ASP A 48 1.67 -2.67 18.52
N LEU A 49 2.13 -3.52 17.59
CA LEU A 49 3.54 -3.58 17.20
C LEU A 49 4.03 -2.24 16.65
N VAL A 50 3.26 -1.60 15.78
CA VAL A 50 3.63 -0.29 15.21
C VAL A 50 3.69 0.78 16.30
N ARG A 51 2.71 0.82 17.22
CA ARG A 51 2.71 1.76 18.36
C ARG A 51 3.88 1.53 19.29
N GLU A 52 4.17 0.26 19.61
CA GLU A 52 5.31 -0.10 20.45
C GLU A 52 6.62 0.36 19.82
N LEU A 53 6.85 -0.01 18.56
CA LEU A 53 8.04 0.38 17.83
C LEU A 53 8.22 1.89 17.80
N ARG A 54 7.16 2.63 17.47
CA ARG A 54 7.18 4.10 17.46
C ARG A 54 7.54 4.66 18.82
N ALA A 55 6.87 4.20 19.88
CA ALA A 55 7.11 4.64 21.24
C ALA A 55 8.56 4.37 21.69
N ARG A 56 9.11 3.19 21.38
CA ARG A 56 10.50 2.85 21.75
C ARG A 56 11.53 3.66 20.99
N LEU A 57 11.36 3.85 19.68
CA LEU A 57 12.22 4.72 18.88
C LEU A 57 12.17 6.16 19.39
N ASP A 58 10.99 6.67 19.74
CA ASP A 58 10.82 8.02 20.28
C ASP A 58 11.50 8.19 21.64
N GLN A 59 11.35 7.21 22.54
CA GLN A 59 12.03 7.21 23.85
C GLN A 59 13.55 7.18 23.73
N ALA A 60 14.07 6.52 22.69
CA ALA A 60 15.50 6.48 22.38
C ALA A 60 15.99 7.70 21.58
N GLY A 61 15.12 8.66 21.26
CA GLY A 61 15.46 9.90 20.53
C GLY A 61 15.54 9.75 19.01
N PHE A 62 15.08 8.63 18.45
CA PHE A 62 15.08 8.33 17.01
C PHE A 62 13.74 8.68 16.35
N ASN A 63 13.23 9.89 16.59
CA ASN A 63 11.95 10.36 16.05
C ASN A 63 11.97 10.50 14.51
N HIS A 64 13.16 10.62 13.91
CA HIS A 64 13.33 10.72 12.46
C HIS A 64 13.16 9.40 11.72
N VAL A 65 13.34 8.26 12.40
CA VAL A 65 13.25 6.93 11.79
C VAL A 65 11.80 6.62 11.44
N LYS A 66 11.50 6.52 10.14
CA LYS A 66 10.17 6.24 9.60
C LYS A 66 9.81 4.76 9.64
N ILE A 67 8.52 4.46 9.81
CA ILE A 67 8.00 3.08 9.87
C ILE A 67 7.29 2.76 8.56
N PHE A 68 7.86 1.83 7.80
CA PHE A 68 7.29 1.29 6.57
C PHE A 68 6.65 -0.06 6.90
N VAL A 69 5.42 -0.28 6.43
CA VAL A 69 4.71 -1.54 6.66
C VAL A 69 4.34 -2.20 5.33
N SER A 70 4.49 -3.51 5.26
CA SER A 70 4.02 -4.33 4.14
C SER A 70 3.40 -5.63 4.64
N GLY A 71 2.90 -6.45 3.71
CA GLY A 71 2.28 -7.74 4.02
C GLY A 71 0.79 -7.60 4.34
N GLY A 72 -0.05 -8.08 3.41
CA GLY A 72 -1.51 -8.15 3.61
C GLY A 72 -2.17 -6.78 3.87
N VAL A 73 -1.67 -5.70 3.29
CA VAL A 73 -2.27 -4.36 3.43
C VAL A 73 -3.54 -4.27 2.60
N THR A 74 -4.66 -3.95 3.25
CA THR A 74 -5.97 -3.62 2.65
C THR A 74 -6.35 -2.19 3.05
N PRO A 75 -7.37 -1.55 2.45
CA PRO A 75 -7.80 -0.22 2.84
C PRO A 75 -8.17 -0.10 4.32
N GLU A 76 -8.80 -1.12 4.88
CA GLU A 76 -9.18 -1.16 6.30
C GLU A 76 -7.92 -1.21 7.19
N ARG A 77 -6.96 -2.09 6.83
CA ARG A 77 -5.70 -2.21 7.56
C ARG A 77 -4.83 -0.96 7.42
N LEU A 78 -4.84 -0.32 6.25
CA LEU A 78 -4.07 0.89 5.98
C LEU A 78 -4.45 2.00 6.96
N THR A 79 -5.76 2.27 7.13
CA THR A 79 -6.24 3.30 8.07
C THR A 79 -5.79 3.01 9.50
N VAL A 80 -5.98 1.78 9.97
CA VAL A 80 -5.64 1.42 11.37
C VAL A 80 -4.13 1.45 11.61
N LEU A 81 -3.31 1.04 10.64
CA LEU A 81 -1.86 1.07 10.75
C LEU A 81 -1.30 2.50 10.63
N ALA A 82 -1.94 3.36 9.81
CA ALA A 82 -1.58 4.78 9.73
C ALA A 82 -1.84 5.48 11.07
N GLU A 83 -3.01 5.26 11.68
CA GLU A 83 -3.34 5.77 13.02
C GLU A 83 -2.40 5.23 14.11
N ALA A 84 -1.84 4.03 13.92
CA ALA A 84 -0.88 3.44 14.82
C ALA A 84 0.54 4.05 14.72
N GLY A 85 0.84 4.79 13.65
CA GLY A 85 2.13 5.44 13.44
C GLY A 85 2.96 4.94 12.26
N ALA A 86 2.38 4.15 11.34
CA ALA A 86 3.04 3.80 10.09
C ALA A 86 3.09 5.02 9.14
N ASP A 87 4.26 5.28 8.56
CA ASP A 87 4.51 6.41 7.66
C ASP A 87 4.33 6.05 6.18
N SER A 88 4.46 4.77 5.82
CA SER A 88 4.46 4.31 4.43
C SER A 88 4.01 2.86 4.30
N PHE A 89 3.43 2.52 3.13
CA PHE A 89 2.74 1.24 2.90
C PHE A 89 3.21 0.57 1.60
N GLY A 90 3.66 -0.68 1.71
CA GLY A 90 3.86 -1.59 0.60
C GLY A 90 2.60 -2.41 0.34
N VAL A 91 1.85 -2.07 -0.71
CA VAL A 91 0.60 -2.77 -1.08
C VAL A 91 0.84 -3.63 -2.32
N GLY A 92 0.73 -4.95 -2.16
CA GLY A 92 0.94 -5.91 -3.24
C GLY A 92 -0.37 -6.51 -3.74
N SER A 93 -0.68 -7.71 -3.27
CA SER A 93 -1.78 -8.55 -3.75
C SER A 93 -3.14 -7.87 -3.78
N TYR A 94 -3.43 -6.96 -2.85
CA TYR A 94 -4.70 -6.21 -2.85
C TYR A 94 -4.90 -5.41 -4.15
N ILE A 95 -3.83 -4.84 -4.70
CA ILE A 95 -3.87 -4.09 -5.96
C ILE A 95 -3.68 -5.05 -7.14
N SER A 96 -2.62 -5.86 -7.11
CA SER A 96 -2.20 -6.63 -8.28
C SER A 96 -3.12 -7.81 -8.61
N ALA A 97 -3.89 -8.30 -7.64
CA ALA A 97 -4.85 -9.39 -7.83
C ALA A 97 -6.30 -8.88 -7.90
N ALA A 98 -6.51 -7.58 -8.15
CA ALA A 98 -7.84 -7.02 -8.32
C ALA A 98 -8.57 -7.74 -9.48
N SER A 99 -9.80 -8.19 -9.20
CA SER A 99 -10.63 -8.84 -10.21
C SER A 99 -10.82 -7.90 -11.40
N PRO A 100 -10.55 -8.35 -12.63
CA PRO A 100 -10.83 -7.56 -13.82
C PRO A 100 -12.30 -7.16 -13.87
N ILE A 101 -12.57 -5.93 -14.27
CA ILE A 101 -13.92 -5.51 -14.61
C ILE A 101 -14.26 -6.18 -15.94
N ASP A 102 -15.31 -6.99 -15.97
CA ASP A 102 -15.80 -7.58 -17.22
C ASP A 102 -16.43 -6.47 -18.08
N MET A 103 -15.76 -6.14 -19.18
CA MET A 103 -16.18 -5.08 -20.08
C MET A 103 -16.46 -5.66 -21.46
N THR A 104 -17.62 -5.34 -22.02
CA THR A 104 -17.97 -5.67 -23.39
C THR A 104 -18.00 -4.41 -24.24
N MET A 105 -17.43 -4.48 -25.45
CA MET A 105 -17.61 -3.47 -26.48
C MET A 105 -18.56 -4.00 -27.55
N ASP A 106 -19.58 -3.21 -27.87
CA ASP A 106 -20.61 -3.58 -28.83
C ASP A 106 -20.78 -2.45 -29.85
N ILE A 107 -21.00 -2.81 -31.10
CA ILE A 107 -21.45 -1.85 -32.12
C ILE A 107 -22.87 -1.40 -31.75
N LYS A 108 -23.08 -0.09 -31.73
CA LYS A 108 -24.34 0.57 -31.39
C LYS A 108 -24.92 1.37 -32.56
N GLU A 109 -24.08 1.71 -33.53
CA GLU A 109 -24.44 2.50 -34.70
C GLU A 109 -23.51 2.16 -35.88
N VAL A 110 -24.08 2.11 -37.08
CA VAL A 110 -23.35 1.94 -38.34
C VAL A 110 -23.87 2.98 -39.32
N GLU A 111 -22.99 3.87 -39.80
CA GLU A 111 -23.35 4.94 -40.75
C GLU A 111 -24.54 5.79 -40.28
N GLY A 112 -24.57 6.19 -39.00
CA GLY A 112 -25.68 6.98 -38.45
C GLY A 112 -26.96 6.20 -38.17
N ARG A 113 -27.01 4.89 -38.47
CA ARG A 113 -28.18 4.03 -38.21
C ARG A 113 -28.01 3.27 -36.89
N PRO A 114 -28.91 3.46 -35.91
CA PRO A 114 -28.89 2.69 -34.67
C PRO A 114 -29.04 1.19 -34.93
N ILE A 115 -28.02 0.39 -34.61
CA ILE A 115 -28.01 -1.06 -34.76
C ILE A 115 -27.20 -1.72 -33.65
N ALA A 116 -27.66 -2.85 -33.11
CA ALA A 116 -26.93 -3.64 -32.12
C ALA A 116 -27.32 -5.13 -32.17
N LYS A 117 -26.51 -6.00 -31.57
CA LYS A 117 -26.85 -7.42 -31.39
C LYS A 117 -27.99 -7.61 -30.37
N ARG A 118 -28.61 -8.80 -30.36
CA ARG A 118 -29.61 -9.20 -29.35
C ARG A 118 -29.06 -9.01 -27.93
N GLY A 119 -29.90 -8.45 -27.05
CA GLY A 119 -29.53 -8.15 -25.65
C GLY A 119 -28.83 -6.80 -25.44
N ARG A 120 -28.67 -5.98 -26.48
CA ARG A 120 -28.14 -4.61 -26.41
C ARG A 120 -29.15 -3.62 -26.99
N ILE A 121 -29.22 -2.43 -26.41
CA ILE A 121 -30.05 -1.33 -26.90
C ILE A 121 -29.32 -0.66 -28.08
N PRO A 122 -29.88 -0.51 -29.29
CA PRO A 122 -29.23 0.23 -30.38
C PRO A 122 -29.12 1.75 -30.10
N GLY A 123 -28.15 2.41 -30.74
CA GLY A 123 -27.97 3.88 -30.68
C GLY A 123 -27.04 4.36 -29.57
N ILE A 124 -26.54 5.59 -29.73
CA ILE A 124 -25.67 6.25 -28.74
C ILE A 124 -26.39 6.29 -27.40
N THR A 125 -25.74 5.79 -26.35
CA THR A 125 -26.26 5.84 -24.98
C THR A 125 -25.66 7.06 -24.30
N PRO A 126 -26.46 8.09 -23.96
CA PRO A 126 -25.94 9.28 -23.29
C PRO A 126 -25.33 8.88 -21.96
N ASN A 127 -24.07 9.24 -21.74
CA ASN A 127 -23.42 9.07 -20.46
C ASN A 127 -22.78 10.41 -20.08
N PRO A 128 -23.31 11.12 -19.06
CA PRO A 128 -22.80 12.44 -18.69
C PRO A 128 -21.38 12.40 -18.12
N LYS A 129 -20.83 11.21 -17.83
CA LYS A 129 -19.43 11.01 -17.39
C LYS A 129 -18.46 10.74 -18.55
N LEU A 130 -18.95 10.58 -19.79
CA LEU A 130 -18.09 10.40 -20.95
C LEU A 130 -17.84 11.75 -21.62
N GLU A 131 -16.57 12.05 -21.83
CA GLU A 131 -16.11 13.18 -22.62
C GLU A 131 -15.39 12.65 -23.86
N GLN A 132 -15.55 13.33 -24.99
CA GLN A 132 -14.81 13.00 -26.19
C GLN A 132 -13.34 13.42 -25.99
N VAL A 133 -12.44 12.43 -25.88
CA VAL A 133 -11.00 12.67 -25.84
C VAL A 133 -10.48 12.62 -27.27
N MET A 134 -9.95 13.75 -27.77
CA MET A 134 -9.28 13.86 -29.07
C MET A 134 -7.77 13.67 -28.94
#